data_AF-A0A833MW21-F1
#
_entry.id   AF-A0A833MW21-F1
#
_cell.length_a   1.000
_cell.length_b   1.000
_cell.length_c   1.000
_cell.angle_alpha   90.00
_cell.angle_beta   90.00
_cell.angle_gamma   90.00
#
_symmetry.space_group_name_H-M   'P 1'
#
loop_
_entity.id
_entity.type
_entity.pdbx_description
1 polymer ?
#
loop_
_entity_poly.entity_id
_entity_poly.type
_entity_poly.pdbx_seq_one_letter_code
_entity_poly.pdbx_strand_id
1 'polypeptide(L)' 'MSKAVDLREDFDADGLRRLARRSCDAGQSRRLLALAAIYEGASRMQAARIGAVGLQTVRDWVLAFNAAGPDGLMA' A
#
# COMPACT_ATOMS: atom_id res chain seq x y z
N MET A 1 -0.28 -2.54 22.16
CA MET A 1 0.69 -3.25 21.30
C MET A 1 0.00 -3.59 19.98
N SER A 2 0.22 -2.80 18.94
CA SER A 2 -0.48 -2.97 17.66
C SER A 2 0.19 -4.09 16.87
N LYS A 3 -0.43 -5.27 16.79
CA LYS A 3 0.06 -6.41 15.97
C LYS A 3 0.35 -5.92 14.55
N ALA A 4 1.49 -6.31 14.00
CA ALA A 4 1.81 -6.02 12.61
C ALA A 4 0.74 -6.69 11.73
N VAL A 5 0.00 -5.89 10.97
CA VAL A 5 -0.97 -6.40 9.98
C VAL A 5 -0.17 -6.78 8.74
N ASP A 6 -0.17 -8.06 8.42
CA ASP A 6 0.49 -8.55 7.22
C ASP A 6 -0.32 -8.21 5.97
N LEU A 7 0.34 -8.01 4.83
CA LEU A 7 -0.35 -7.77 3.57
C LEU A 7 -0.87 -9.11 3.02
N ARG A 8 -2.05 -9.12 2.42
CA ARG A 8 -2.61 -10.34 1.81
C ARG A 8 -1.65 -10.97 0.79
N GLU A 9 -1.65 -12.29 0.69
CA GLU A 9 -0.65 -13.02 -0.10
C GLU A 9 -1.02 -13.15 -1.59
N ASP A 10 -2.28 -12.86 -1.96
CA ASP A 10 -2.76 -12.97 -3.34
C ASP A 10 -2.20 -11.88 -4.28
N PHE A 11 -1.43 -10.92 -3.76
CA PHE A 11 -0.86 -9.81 -4.52
C PHE A 11 0.65 -9.76 -4.35
N ASP A 12 1.31 -9.25 -5.38
CA ASP A 12 2.75 -9.03 -5.41
C ASP A 12 3.09 -7.56 -5.72
N ALA A 13 4.34 -7.18 -5.46
CA ALA A 13 4.85 -5.83 -5.69
C ALA A 13 4.72 -5.39 -7.17
N ASP A 14 4.92 -6.30 -8.12
CA ASP A 14 4.87 -6.00 -9.55
C ASP A 14 3.42 -5.79 -10.02
N GLY A 15 2.49 -6.58 -9.50
CA GLY A 15 1.04 -6.37 -9.65
C GLY A 15 0.61 -4.99 -9.20
N LEU A 16 1.04 -4.56 -8.00
CA LEU A 16 0.74 -3.21 -7.49
C LEU A 16 1.38 -2.10 -8.33
N ARG A 17 2.61 -2.28 -8.82
CA ARG A 17 3.24 -1.32 -9.73
C ARG A 17 2.50 -1.20 -11.06
N ARG A 18 2.01 -2.31 -11.61
CA ARG A 18 1.17 -2.31 -12.81
C ARG A 18 -0.13 -1.54 -12.57
N LEU A 19 -0.78 -1.75 -11.43
CA LEU A 19 -1.99 -1.01 -11.05
C LEU A 19 -1.69 0.48 -10.86
N ALA A 20 -0.60 0.83 -10.20
CA ALA A 20 -0.18 2.22 -9.98
C ALA A 20 0.07 2.96 -11.30
N ARG A 21 0.66 2.28 -12.30
CA ARG A 21 0.86 2.82 -13.66
C ARG A 21 -0.43 3.03 -14.44
N ARG A 22 -1.46 2.22 -14.18
CA ARG A 22 -2.78 2.32 -14.84
C ARG A 22 -3.72 3.28 -14.12
N SER A 23 -3.45 3.60 -12.86
CA SER A 23 -4.22 4.56 -12.07
C SER A 23 -4.08 5.97 -12.65
N CYS A 24 -5.22 6.64 -12.80
CA CYS A 24 -5.29 8.05 -13.18
C CYS A 24 -5.17 8.98 -11.95
N ASP A 25 -5.44 8.45 -10.75
CA ASP A 25 -5.30 9.19 -9.50
C ASP A 25 -3.88 9.08 -8.95
N ALA A 26 -3.21 10.23 -8.81
CA ALA A 26 -1.85 10.30 -8.30
C ALA A 26 -1.74 9.87 -6.82
N GLY A 27 -2.81 10.05 -6.03
CA GLY A 27 -2.88 9.58 -4.66
C GLY A 27 -2.91 8.06 -4.59
N GLN A 28 -3.81 7.43 -5.35
CA GLN A 28 -3.91 5.98 -5.45
C GLN A 28 -2.61 5.36 -5.99
N SER A 29 -1.97 5.97 -7.00
CA SER A 29 -0.66 5.50 -7.49
C SER A 29 0.40 5.50 -6.38
N ARG A 30 0.50 6.57 -5.57
CA ARG A 30 1.46 6.62 -4.45
C ARG A 30 1.16 5.59 -3.38
N ARG A 31 -0.12 5.35 -3.07
CA ARG A 31 -0.56 4.33 -2.10
C ARG A 31 -0.17 2.93 -2.56
N LEU A 32 -0.45 2.60 -3.82
CA LEU A 32 -0.09 1.33 -4.44
C LEU A 32 1.43 1.12 -4.45
N LEU A 33 2.21 2.16 -4.75
CA LEU A 33 3.68 2.11 -4.70
C LEU A 33 4.22 1.93 -3.27
N ALA A 34 3.60 2.58 -2.29
CA ALA A 34 3.97 2.41 -0.89
C ALA A 34 3.74 0.96 -0.43
N LEU A 35 2.61 0.35 -0.79
CA LEU A 35 2.34 -1.06 -0.49
C LEU A 35 3.27 -2.01 -1.27
N ALA A 36 3.57 -1.70 -2.52
CA ALA A 36 4.52 -2.49 -3.32
C ALA A 36 5.91 -2.56 -2.67
N ALA A 37 6.38 -1.46 -2.09
CA ALA A 37 7.63 -1.44 -1.35
C ALA A 37 7.58 -2.38 -0.12
N ILE A 38 6.44 -2.46 0.59
CA ILE A 38 6.29 -3.37 1.73
C ILE A 38 6.37 -4.83 1.27
N TYR A 39 5.76 -5.18 0.12
CA TYR A 39 5.89 -6.51 -0.47
C TYR A 39 7.33 -6.87 -0.84
N GLU A 40 8.17 -5.88 -1.20
CA GLU A 40 9.60 -6.09 -1.43
C GLU A 40 10.44 -6.14 -0.14
N GLY A 41 9.80 -6.14 1.03
CA GLY A 41 10.48 -6.17 2.32
C GLY A 41 10.89 -4.80 2.85
N ALA A 42 10.46 -3.70 2.23
CA ALA A 42 10.69 -2.38 2.79
C ALA A 42 9.93 -2.19 4.10
N SER A 43 10.52 -1.43 5.02
CA SER A 43 9.87 -1.09 6.28
C SER A 43 8.66 -0.19 6.06
N ARG A 44 7.65 -0.27 6.94
CA ARG A 44 6.48 0.64 6.92
C ARG A 44 6.86 2.12 6.96
N MET A 45 8.01 2.46 7.54
CA MET A 45 8.55 3.82 7.54
C MET A 45 9.02 4.25 6.13
N GLN A 46 9.64 3.36 5.36
CA GLN A 46 10.02 3.64 3.98
C GLN A 46 8.77 3.79 3.11
N ALA A 47 7.77 2.93 3.30
CA ALA A 47 6.46 3.05 2.64
C ALA A 47 5.76 4.39 2.98
N ALA A 48 5.82 4.82 4.24
CA ALA A 48 5.28 6.11 4.67
C ALA A 48 5.93 7.31 3.95
N ARG A 49 7.25 7.24 3.71
CA ARG A 49 7.97 8.25 2.92
C ARG A 49 7.53 8.25 1.45
N ILE A 50 7.31 7.08 0.84
CA ILE A 50 6.81 6.95 -0.53
C ILE A 50 5.40 7.56 -0.65
N GLY A 51 4.54 7.28 0.33
CA GLY A 51 3.19 7.83 0.39
C GLY A 51 3.11 9.28 0.83
N ALA A 52 4.22 9.89 1.29
CA ALA A 52 4.24 11.20 1.96
C ALA A 52 3.23 11.30 3.13
N VAL A 53 3.06 10.22 3.89
CA VAL A 53 2.08 10.11 5.00
C VAL A 53 2.74 9.57 6.26
N GLY A 54 1.97 9.53 7.36
CA GLY A 54 2.40 8.89 8.61
C GLY A 54 2.26 7.36 8.59
N LEU A 55 2.96 6.70 9.52
CA LEU A 55 2.90 5.24 9.73
C LEU A 55 1.48 4.71 9.98
N GLN A 56 0.65 5.51 10.65
CA GLN A 56 -0.73 5.14 10.98
C GLN A 56 -1.61 5.11 9.72
N THR A 57 -1.37 6.02 8.77
CA THR A 57 -2.05 6.06 7.47
C THR A 57 -1.63 4.88 6.60
N VAL A 58 -0.34 4.51 6.59
CA VAL A 58 0.11 3.29 5.89
C VAL A 58 -0.56 2.04 6.46
N ARG A 59 -0.73 1.96 7.78
CA ARG A 59 -1.45 0.85 8.42
C ARG A 59 -2.91 0.80 7.98
N ASP A 60 -3.57 1.94 7.88
CA ASP A 60 -4.94 2.04 7.38
C ASP A 60 -5.05 1.57 5.93
N TRP A 61 -4.12 1.97 5.06
CA TRP A 61 -4.05 1.49 3.69
C TRP A 61 -3.86 -0.02 3.60
N VAL A 62 -3.02 -0.62 4.46
CA VAL A 62 -2.85 -2.08 4.51
C VAL A 62 -4.17 -2.76 4.91
N LEU A 63 -4.90 -2.20 5.87
CA LEU A 63 -6.20 -2.74 6.31
C LEU A 63 -7.25 -2.63 5.21
N ALA A 64 -7.38 -1.46 4.58
CA ALA A 64 -8.31 -1.23 3.48
C ALA A 64 -7.98 -2.10 2.27
N PHE A 65 -6.69 -2.24 1.95
CA PHE A 65 -6.21 -3.11 0.88
C PHE A 65 -6.46 -4.60 1.17
N ASN A 66 -6.29 -5.04 2.41
CA ASN A 66 -6.60 -6.42 2.77
C ASN A 66 -8.12 -6.70 2.70
N ALA A 67 -8.96 -5.72 3.03
CA ALA A 67 -10.41 -5.87 3.01
C ALA A 67 -11.01 -5.84 1.59
N ALA A 68 -10.57 -4.90 0.75
CA ALA A 68 -11.20 -4.61 -0.54
C ALA A 68 -10.22 -4.65 -1.74
N GLY A 69 -8.94 -4.97 -1.51
CA GLY A 69 -7.92 -4.94 -2.56
C GLY A 69 -7.58 -3.52 -3.02
N PRO A 70 -7.14 -3.31 -4.27
CA PRO A 70 -6.74 -2.00 -4.77
C PRO A 70 -7.89 -0.96 -4.82
N ASP A 71 -9.14 -1.41 -4.80
CA ASP A 71 -10.33 -0.55 -4.70
C ASP A 71 -10.42 0.15 -3.33
N GLY A 72 -9.98 -0.51 -2.27
CA GLY A 72 -9.88 0.07 -0.92
C GLY A 72 -8.90 1.24 -0.81
N LEU A 73 -8.13 1.55 -1.86
CA LEU A 73 -7.17 2.65 -1.89
C LEU A 73 -7.67 3.87 -2.67
N MET A 74 -8.96 3.93 -3.02
CA MET A 74 -9.57 5.05 -3.76
C MET A 74 -9.98 6.25 -2.87
N ALA A 75 -9.96 6.11 -1.54
CA ALA A 75 -10.48 7.11 -0.59
C ALA A 75 -9.65 8.40 -0.47
#